data_AF-A0A1X4Y018-F1
#
_entry.id   AF-A0A1X4Y018-F1
#
_cell.length_a   1.000
_cell.length_b   1.000
_cell.length_c   1.000
_cell.angle_alpha   90.00
_cell.angle_beta   90.00
_cell.angle_gamma   90.00
#
_symmetry.space_group_name_H-M   'P 1'
#
loop_
_entity.id
_entity.type
_entity.pdbx_description
1 polymer ?
#
loop_
_entity_poly.entity_id
_entity_poly.type
_entity_poly.pdbx_seq_one_letter_code
_entity_poly.pdbx_strand_id
1 'polypeptide(L)'
;METIQNINQIYNFTKEDISNLGSLKELAQSNANNFIEGLYQFISKFDNYSKFLSDEEIKNRHKEKLRIWFLDLFSAKYNEDYLRKIKKIGEVHAQIGLPSHYVSATMSFIKSFLHSLILENYDILYRQEELKLSVDKILDINLDVMTSSYIDENQFYIAKSKIETNIVRLSSRISYFFDVGLVSLLVFTSFLIFFLFVSDIVKFLFNATSSFENTVVNILGAMLILWTIRELLEEEVKRLKGKKFALNVFISLAMAALLRKILIFSLEPQKSEEVAVLGLLVLILGIVYWLMNISEQKKQ
;
A
#
# COMPACT_ATOMS: atom_id res chain seq x y z
N MET A 1 -29.05 -0.22 8.09
CA MET A 1 -29.73 -0.03 6.79
C MET A 1 -30.31 1.36 6.86
N GLU A 2 -29.85 2.27 6.00
CA GLU A 2 -30.38 3.64 5.99
C GLU A 2 -31.83 3.61 5.51
N THR A 3 -32.72 4.23 6.29
CA THR A 3 -34.13 4.38 5.91
C THR A 3 -34.31 5.57 4.96
N ILE A 4 -35.32 5.52 4.10
CA ILE A 4 -35.66 6.61 3.17
C ILE A 4 -35.85 7.97 3.86
N GLN A 5 -36.32 7.97 5.11
CA GLN A 5 -36.47 9.18 5.91
C GLN A 5 -35.13 9.86 6.21
N ASN A 6 -34.08 9.08 6.47
CA ASN A 6 -32.74 9.60 6.77
C ASN A 6 -32.11 10.19 5.51
N ILE A 7 -32.22 9.49 4.37
CA ILE A 7 -31.73 9.96 3.07
C ILE A 7 -32.42 11.27 2.68
N ASN A 8 -33.75 11.36 2.83
CA ASN A 8 -34.49 12.58 2.52
C ASN A 8 -34.03 13.77 3.36
N GLN A 9 -33.68 13.55 4.63
CA GLN A 9 -33.16 14.60 5.50
C GLN A 9 -31.75 15.05 5.09
N ILE A 10 -30.84 14.10 4.85
CA ILE A 10 -29.44 14.39 4.48
C ILE A 10 -29.36 15.15 3.16
N TYR A 11 -30.14 14.72 2.16
CA TYR A 11 -30.12 15.31 0.81
C TYR A 11 -31.09 16.48 0.62
N ASN A 12 -31.85 16.84 1.66
CA ASN A 12 -32.97 17.76 1.57
C ASN A 12 -33.87 17.44 0.36
N PHE A 13 -34.25 16.16 0.25
CA PHE A 13 -35.06 15.63 -0.84
C PHE A 13 -36.53 15.76 -0.49
N THR A 14 -37.21 16.67 -1.19
CA THR A 14 -38.54 17.17 -0.86
C THR A 14 -39.60 16.65 -1.83
N LYS A 15 -40.87 16.95 -1.53
CA LYS A 15 -41.98 16.64 -2.44
C LYS A 15 -41.89 17.38 -3.77
N GLU A 16 -41.24 18.54 -3.79
CA GLU A 16 -41.01 19.30 -5.01
C GLU A 16 -40.03 18.57 -5.94
N ASP A 17 -38.95 18.02 -5.39
CA ASP A 17 -38.00 17.20 -6.14
C ASP A 17 -38.70 15.98 -6.77
N ILE A 18 -39.60 15.33 -6.00
CA ILE A 18 -40.41 14.21 -6.51
C ILE A 18 -41.30 14.64 -7.68
N SER A 19 -41.96 15.79 -7.56
CA SER A 19 -42.82 16.36 -8.61
C SER A 19 -42.00 16.71 -9.87
N ASN A 20 -40.84 17.34 -9.68
CA ASN A 20 -39.91 17.70 -10.73
C ASN A 20 -39.43 16.48 -11.51
N LEU A 21 -38.97 15.44 -10.81
CA LEU A 21 -38.56 14.18 -11.42
C LEU A 21 -39.72 13.49 -12.15
N GLY A 22 -40.93 13.53 -11.58
CA GLY A 22 -42.14 13.02 -12.25
C GLY A 22 -42.44 13.75 -13.57
N SER A 23 -42.20 15.07 -13.63
CA SER A 23 -42.41 15.86 -14.85
C SER A 23 -41.42 15.53 -15.97
N LEU A 24 -40.25 14.98 -15.65
CA LEU A 24 -39.22 14.57 -16.62
C LEU A 24 -39.47 13.18 -17.22
N LYS A 25 -40.49 12.46 -16.75
CA LYS A 25 -40.71 11.06 -17.12
C LYS A 25 -40.91 10.83 -18.63
N GLU A 26 -41.75 11.63 -19.28
CA GLU A 26 -42.01 11.50 -20.72
C GLU A 26 -40.78 11.84 -21.56
N LEU A 27 -40.03 12.86 -21.14
CA LEU A 27 -38.77 13.26 -21.76
C LEU A 27 -37.72 12.15 -21.64
N ALA A 28 -37.60 11.54 -20.45
CA ALA A 28 -36.69 10.42 -20.22
C ALA A 28 -37.09 9.19 -21.03
N GLN A 29 -38.39 8.87 -21.13
CA GLN A 29 -38.88 7.76 -21.94
C GLN A 29 -38.54 7.92 -23.42
N SER A 30 -38.74 9.12 -23.97
CA SER A 30 -38.45 9.42 -25.37
C SER A 30 -36.95 9.35 -25.70
N ASN A 31 -36.09 9.60 -24.71
CA ASN A 31 -34.63 9.62 -24.86
C ASN A 31 -33.92 8.37 -24.33
N ALA A 32 -34.66 7.37 -23.85
CA ALA A 32 -34.08 6.18 -23.21
C ALA A 32 -33.13 5.40 -24.15
N ASN A 33 -33.46 5.28 -25.44
CA ASN A 33 -32.60 4.57 -26.39
C ASN A 33 -31.28 5.31 -26.64
N ASN A 34 -31.35 6.63 -26.82
CA ASN A 34 -30.18 7.50 -26.99
C ASN A 34 -29.29 7.46 -25.74
N PHE A 35 -29.90 7.48 -24.55
CA PHE A 35 -29.19 7.30 -23.28
C PHE A 35 -28.38 6.00 -23.23
N ILE A 36 -29.02 4.87 -23.57
CA ILE A 36 -28.36 3.55 -23.53
C ILE A 36 -27.21 3.50 -24.53
N GLU A 37 -27.39 4.02 -25.74
CA GLU A 37 -26.33 4.06 -26.74
C GLU A 37 -25.14 4.91 -26.28
N GLY A 38 -25.41 6.14 -25.84
CA GLY A 38 -24.38 7.05 -25.35
C GLY A 38 -23.63 6.47 -24.15
N LEU A 39 -24.34 5.85 -23.20
CA LEU A 39 -23.69 5.24 -22.04
C LEU A 39 -22.79 4.07 -22.46
N TYR A 40 -23.24 3.22 -23.39
CA TYR A 40 -22.43 2.10 -23.88
C TYR A 40 -21.15 2.56 -24.59
N GLN A 41 -21.21 3.63 -25.38
CA GLN A 41 -20.03 4.24 -25.99
C GLN A 41 -19.07 4.84 -24.95
N PHE A 42 -19.60 5.31 -23.80
CA PHE A 42 -18.79 5.82 -22.71
C PHE A 42 -18.07 4.68 -21.96
N ILE A 43 -18.83 3.67 -21.50
CA ILE A 43 -18.25 2.58 -20.69
C ILE A 43 -17.36 1.64 -21.50
N SER A 44 -17.49 1.57 -22.83
CA SER A 44 -16.61 0.78 -23.70
C SER A 44 -15.15 1.26 -23.68
N LYS A 45 -14.91 2.46 -23.15
CA LYS A 45 -13.56 3.04 -22.99
C LYS A 45 -12.87 2.60 -21.70
N PHE A 46 -13.57 1.92 -20.79
CA PHE A 46 -12.98 1.43 -19.54
C PHE A 46 -12.01 0.27 -19.79
N ASP A 47 -10.93 0.25 -19.02
CA ASP A 47 -10.00 -0.87 -19.04
C ASP A 47 -10.70 -2.15 -18.60
N ASN A 48 -10.40 -3.26 -19.28
CA ASN A 48 -11.05 -4.55 -19.04
C ASN A 48 -12.59 -4.55 -19.24
N TYR A 49 -13.14 -3.63 -20.05
CA TYR A 49 -14.58 -3.63 -20.40
C TYR A 49 -15.10 -5.03 -20.80
N SER A 50 -14.34 -5.73 -21.65
CA SER A 50 -14.67 -7.08 -22.13
C SER A 50 -14.74 -8.14 -21.01
N LYS A 51 -14.06 -7.92 -19.88
CA LYS A 51 -14.13 -8.81 -18.71
C LYS A 51 -15.52 -8.78 -18.06
N PHE A 52 -16.16 -7.61 -18.05
CA PHE A 52 -17.46 -7.41 -17.41
C PHE A 52 -18.62 -7.64 -18.38
N LEU A 53 -18.41 -7.36 -19.67
CA LEU A 53 -19.42 -7.43 -20.72
C LEU A 53 -18.86 -8.21 -21.93
N SER A 54 -18.66 -9.51 -21.73
CA SER A 54 -17.99 -10.40 -22.69
C SER A 54 -18.84 -10.76 -23.90
N ASP A 55 -20.14 -10.99 -23.68
CA ASP A 55 -21.03 -11.64 -24.67
C ASP A 55 -22.22 -10.74 -25.01
N GLU A 56 -22.74 -10.82 -26.24
CA GLU A 56 -23.88 -9.99 -26.69
C GLU A 56 -25.16 -10.25 -25.89
N GLU A 57 -25.39 -11.47 -25.40
CA GLU A 57 -26.53 -11.78 -24.54
C GLU A 57 -26.45 -11.02 -23.20
N ILE A 58 -25.27 -11.00 -22.58
CA ILE A 58 -25.03 -10.29 -21.31
C ILE A 58 -25.21 -8.79 -21.52
N LYS A 59 -24.67 -8.25 -22.62
CA LYS A 59 -24.85 -6.83 -22.98
C LYS A 59 -26.32 -6.48 -23.16
N ASN A 60 -27.08 -7.27 -23.92
CA ASN A 60 -28.50 -7.00 -24.14
C ASN A 60 -29.32 -7.05 -22.84
N ARG A 61 -29.05 -8.03 -21.98
CA ARG A 61 -29.66 -8.09 -20.64
C ARG A 61 -29.28 -6.90 -19.77
N HIS A 62 -28.03 -6.45 -19.82
CA HIS A 62 -27.57 -5.28 -19.08
C HIS A 62 -28.19 -3.98 -19.61
N LYS A 63 -28.26 -3.79 -20.94
CA LYS A 63 -28.96 -2.67 -21.59
C LYS A 63 -30.40 -2.56 -21.09
N GLU A 64 -31.11 -3.69 -21.02
CA GLU A 64 -32.49 -3.71 -20.57
C GLU A 64 -32.64 -3.34 -19.09
N LYS A 65 -31.80 -3.90 -18.22
CA LYS A 65 -31.80 -3.55 -16.79
C LYS A 65 -31.43 -2.09 -16.56
N LEU A 66 -30.45 -1.57 -17.29
CA LEU A 66 -30.04 -0.18 -17.23
C LEU A 66 -31.15 0.75 -17.70
N ARG A 67 -31.89 0.38 -18.76
CA ARG A 67 -33.07 1.12 -19.24
C ARG A 67 -34.15 1.19 -18.17
N ILE A 68 -34.45 0.07 -17.53
CA ILE A 68 -35.42 0.02 -16.43
C ILE A 68 -34.96 0.90 -15.27
N TRP A 69 -33.70 0.81 -14.86
CA TRP A 69 -33.14 1.64 -13.79
C TRP A 69 -33.21 3.13 -14.13
N PHE A 70 -32.84 3.51 -15.36
CA PHE A 70 -32.88 4.90 -15.82
C PHE A 70 -34.30 5.48 -15.77
N LEU A 71 -35.31 4.70 -16.19
CA LEU A 71 -36.71 5.14 -16.11
C LEU A 71 -37.23 5.16 -14.67
N ASP A 72 -36.76 4.26 -13.81
CA ASP A 72 -37.11 4.22 -12.39
C ASP A 72 -36.65 5.52 -11.65
N LEU A 73 -35.60 6.21 -12.13
CA LEU A 73 -35.17 7.53 -11.62
C LEU A 73 -36.26 8.60 -11.72
N PHE A 74 -37.22 8.45 -12.64
CA PHE A 74 -38.29 9.41 -12.92
C PHE A 74 -39.67 8.83 -12.55
N SER A 75 -39.70 7.75 -11.77
CA SER A 75 -40.94 7.09 -11.37
C SER A 75 -41.77 7.88 -10.36
N ALA A 76 -41.17 8.88 -9.69
CA ALA A 76 -41.73 9.62 -8.57
C ALA A 76 -42.14 8.73 -7.37
N LYS A 77 -41.58 7.51 -7.28
CA LYS A 77 -41.88 6.52 -6.23
C LYS A 77 -40.60 6.05 -5.54
N TYR A 78 -40.11 6.87 -4.61
CA TYR A 78 -38.88 6.60 -3.85
C TYR A 78 -39.23 6.13 -2.44
N ASN A 79 -39.30 4.82 -2.25
CA ASN A 79 -39.58 4.17 -0.97
C ASN A 79 -38.44 3.21 -0.60
N GLU A 80 -38.60 2.46 0.48
CA GLU A 80 -37.62 1.46 0.90
C GLU A 80 -37.35 0.40 -0.18
N ASP A 81 -38.35 0.05 -0.99
CA ASP A 81 -38.19 -0.94 -2.06
C ASP A 81 -37.26 -0.41 -3.16
N TYR A 82 -37.37 0.88 -3.49
CA TYR A 82 -36.46 1.57 -4.40
C TYR A 82 -35.03 1.51 -3.88
N LEU A 83 -34.79 1.87 -2.62
CA LEU A 83 -33.46 1.81 -2.01
C LEU A 83 -32.88 0.38 -2.02
N ARG A 84 -33.71 -0.63 -1.73
CA ARG A 84 -33.28 -2.04 -1.80
C ARG A 84 -32.86 -2.45 -3.21
N LYS A 85 -33.55 -1.99 -4.26
CA LYS A 85 -33.13 -2.22 -5.65
C LYS A 85 -31.77 -1.59 -5.93
N ILE A 86 -31.55 -0.33 -5.54
CA ILE A 86 -30.28 0.37 -5.77
C ILE A 86 -29.13 -0.30 -5.00
N LYS A 87 -29.38 -0.68 -3.74
CA LYS A 87 -28.41 -1.46 -2.96
C LYS A 87 -28.05 -2.76 -3.68
N LYS A 88 -29.05 -3.48 -4.22
CA LYS A 88 -28.78 -4.72 -4.94
C LYS A 88 -27.92 -4.50 -6.20
N ILE A 89 -28.12 -3.38 -6.89
CA ILE A 89 -27.28 -2.98 -8.03
C ILE A 89 -25.84 -2.74 -7.55
N GLY A 90 -25.64 -2.01 -6.46
CA GLY A 90 -24.31 -1.79 -5.86
C GLY A 90 -23.61 -3.09 -5.49
N GLU A 91 -24.30 -4.00 -4.79
CA GLU A 91 -23.80 -5.33 -4.44
C GLU A 91 -23.32 -6.11 -5.68
N VAL A 92 -24.11 -6.14 -6.76
CA VAL A 92 -23.73 -6.88 -7.98
C VAL A 92 -22.45 -6.31 -8.59
N HIS A 93 -22.29 -4.99 -8.63
CA HIS A 93 -21.08 -4.37 -9.18
C HIS A 93 -19.84 -4.61 -8.30
N ALA A 94 -20.02 -4.65 -6.98
CA ALA A 94 -18.96 -5.01 -6.04
C ALA A 94 -18.54 -6.48 -6.21
N GLN A 95 -19.51 -7.40 -6.33
CA GLN A 95 -19.27 -8.85 -6.48
C GLN A 95 -18.46 -9.21 -7.71
N ILE A 96 -18.72 -8.54 -8.84
CA ILE A 96 -17.95 -8.76 -10.07
C ILE A 96 -16.57 -8.07 -10.04
N GLY A 97 -16.27 -7.32 -8.97
CA GLY A 97 -15.02 -6.60 -8.80
C GLY A 97 -14.90 -5.37 -9.71
N LEU A 98 -16.01 -4.73 -10.08
CA LEU A 98 -15.96 -3.49 -10.86
C LEU A 98 -15.45 -2.36 -9.96
N PRO A 99 -14.36 -1.65 -10.29
CA PRO A 99 -13.87 -0.55 -9.45
C PRO A 99 -14.94 0.53 -9.21
N SER A 100 -15.08 0.98 -7.95
CA SER A 100 -16.11 1.98 -7.59
C SER A 100 -15.98 3.32 -8.33
N HIS A 101 -14.75 3.72 -8.71
CA HIS A 101 -14.54 4.94 -9.49
C HIS A 101 -15.15 4.87 -10.90
N TYR A 102 -15.32 3.67 -11.49
CA TYR A 102 -16.06 3.52 -12.76
C TYR A 102 -17.56 3.77 -12.59
N VAL A 103 -18.13 3.41 -11.43
CA VAL A 103 -19.51 3.75 -11.07
C VAL A 103 -19.66 5.26 -10.92
N SER A 104 -18.72 5.93 -10.23
CA SER A 104 -18.70 7.40 -10.12
C SER A 104 -18.56 8.10 -11.48
N ALA A 105 -17.66 7.63 -12.33
CA ALA A 105 -17.47 8.18 -13.68
C ALA A 105 -18.72 8.01 -14.55
N THR A 106 -19.37 6.83 -14.45
CA THR A 106 -20.65 6.55 -15.08
C THR A 106 -21.74 7.51 -14.59
N MET A 107 -21.82 7.76 -13.29
CA MET A 107 -22.80 8.71 -12.74
C MET A 107 -22.57 10.14 -13.24
N SER A 108 -21.30 10.55 -13.40
CA SER A 108 -20.94 11.85 -13.99
C SER A 108 -21.43 11.97 -15.43
N PHE A 109 -21.23 10.93 -16.25
CA PHE A 109 -21.76 10.88 -17.62
C PHE A 109 -23.29 11.03 -17.63
N ILE A 110 -23.99 10.28 -16.77
CA ILE A 110 -25.47 10.31 -16.68
C ILE A 110 -25.96 11.71 -16.29
N LYS A 111 -25.28 12.35 -15.32
CA LYS A 111 -25.56 13.73 -14.89
C LYS A 111 -25.43 14.70 -16.07
N SER A 112 -24.32 14.66 -16.80
CA SER A 112 -24.11 15.51 -17.98
C SER A 112 -25.18 15.29 -19.06
N PHE A 113 -25.52 14.03 -19.34
CA PHE A 113 -26.57 13.70 -20.32
C PHE A 113 -27.93 14.29 -19.94
N LEU A 114 -28.35 14.14 -18.68
CA LEU A 114 -29.62 14.68 -18.20
C LEU A 114 -29.64 16.21 -18.16
N HIS A 115 -28.51 16.83 -17.78
CA HIS A 115 -28.38 18.29 -17.80
C HIS A 115 -28.52 18.87 -19.21
N SER A 116 -27.93 18.20 -20.21
CA SER A 116 -28.10 18.56 -21.63
C SER A 116 -29.55 18.40 -22.08
N LEU A 117 -30.21 17.29 -21.75
CA LEU A 117 -31.63 17.09 -22.09
C LEU A 117 -32.53 18.18 -21.48
N ILE A 118 -32.29 18.59 -20.24
CA ILE A 118 -33.04 19.67 -19.60
C ILE A 118 -32.79 21.00 -20.32
N LEU A 119 -31.53 21.30 -20.66
CA LEU A 119 -31.16 22.52 -21.36
C LEU A 119 -31.82 22.63 -22.74
N GLU A 120 -31.93 21.50 -23.46
CA GLU A 120 -32.49 21.45 -24.82
C GLU A 120 -34.03 21.52 -24.86
N ASN A 121 -34.72 21.18 -23.76
CA ASN A 121 -36.19 21.00 -23.76
C ASN A 121 -36.94 22.01 -22.88
N TYR A 122 -36.24 22.87 -22.13
CA TYR A 122 -36.85 23.88 -21.28
C TYR A 122 -36.17 25.23 -21.51
N ASP A 123 -36.94 26.26 -21.87
CA ASP A 123 -36.36 27.59 -22.17
C ASP A 123 -36.14 28.46 -20.93
N ILE A 124 -36.89 28.21 -19.86
CA ILE A 124 -36.88 29.06 -18.66
C ILE A 124 -35.70 28.64 -17.76
N LEU A 125 -34.70 29.51 -17.62
CA LEU A 125 -33.48 29.24 -16.84
C LEU A 125 -33.78 28.76 -15.42
N TYR A 126 -34.68 29.44 -14.71
CA TYR A 126 -35.08 29.07 -13.36
C TYR A 126 -35.64 27.65 -13.29
N ARG A 127 -36.48 27.26 -14.26
CA ARG A 127 -37.05 25.91 -14.33
C ARG A 127 -35.98 24.86 -14.63
N GLN A 128 -35.01 25.18 -15.48
CA GLN A 128 -33.87 24.28 -15.74
C GLN A 128 -33.07 24.02 -14.47
N GLU A 129 -32.79 25.06 -13.68
CA GLU A 129 -32.04 24.94 -12.42
C GLU A 129 -32.77 24.07 -11.39
N GLU A 130 -34.06 24.28 -11.18
CA GLU A 130 -34.89 23.43 -10.29
C GLU A 130 -34.84 21.94 -10.69
N LEU A 131 -34.99 21.67 -11.99
CA LEU A 131 -34.96 20.31 -12.52
C LEU A 131 -33.57 19.69 -12.36
N LYS A 132 -32.50 20.44 -12.67
CA LYS A 132 -31.11 19.98 -12.53
C LYS A 132 -30.78 19.65 -11.07
N LEU A 133 -31.18 20.50 -10.13
CA LEU A 133 -31.00 20.24 -8.69
C LEU A 133 -31.72 18.97 -8.24
N SER A 134 -32.96 18.76 -8.71
CA SER A 134 -33.74 17.56 -8.40
C SER A 134 -33.07 16.30 -8.97
N VAL A 135 -32.53 16.38 -10.19
CA VAL A 135 -31.76 15.31 -10.84
C VAL A 135 -30.46 15.02 -10.09
N ASP A 136 -29.71 16.06 -9.73
CA ASP A 136 -28.45 15.89 -9.01
C ASP A 136 -28.66 15.17 -7.68
N LYS A 137 -29.67 15.57 -6.91
CA LYS A 137 -30.01 14.88 -5.65
C LYS A 137 -30.33 13.41 -5.86
N ILE A 138 -31.17 13.03 -6.83
CA ILE A 138 -31.54 11.61 -7.01
C ILE A 138 -30.36 10.77 -7.52
N LEU A 139 -29.50 11.34 -8.37
CA LEU A 139 -28.27 10.66 -8.83
C LEU A 139 -27.26 10.49 -7.69
N ASP A 140 -27.08 11.53 -6.87
CA ASP A 140 -26.15 11.49 -5.75
C ASP A 140 -26.64 10.51 -4.67
N ILE A 141 -27.95 10.44 -4.39
CA ILE A 141 -28.57 9.40 -3.54
C ILE A 141 -28.30 8.00 -4.11
N ASN A 142 -28.48 7.80 -5.42
CA ASN A 142 -28.21 6.52 -6.05
C ASN A 142 -26.73 6.12 -5.90
N LEU A 143 -25.83 7.07 -6.11
CA LEU A 143 -24.39 6.84 -5.98
C LEU A 143 -24.00 6.50 -4.54
N ASP A 144 -24.54 7.22 -3.55
CA ASP A 144 -24.29 6.95 -2.14
C ASP A 144 -24.72 5.54 -1.75
N VAL A 145 -25.96 5.16 -2.05
CA VAL A 145 -26.49 3.81 -1.77
C VAL A 145 -25.69 2.73 -2.50
N MET A 146 -25.32 2.93 -3.77
CA MET A 146 -24.50 1.95 -4.50
C MET A 146 -23.09 1.82 -3.92
N THR A 147 -22.43 2.94 -3.61
CA THR A 147 -21.06 2.94 -3.08
C THR A 147 -20.98 2.42 -1.64
N SER A 148 -22.04 2.56 -0.84
CA SER A 148 -22.12 1.92 0.47
C SER A 148 -21.93 0.39 0.40
N SER A 149 -22.43 -0.25 -0.68
CA SER A 149 -22.31 -1.70 -0.89
C SER A 149 -20.85 -2.13 -1.17
N TYR A 150 -20.04 -1.22 -1.72
CA TYR A 150 -18.62 -1.46 -1.91
C TYR A 150 -17.84 -1.40 -0.60
N ILE A 151 -18.26 -0.61 0.38
CA ILE A 151 -17.58 -0.52 1.68
C ILE A 151 -17.76 -1.83 2.44
N ASP A 152 -18.97 -2.39 2.44
CA ASP A 152 -19.29 -3.66 3.10
C ASP A 152 -18.49 -4.84 2.48
N GLU A 153 -18.37 -4.90 1.15
CA GLU A 153 -17.51 -5.91 0.50
C GLU A 153 -16.02 -5.59 0.59
N ASN A 154 -15.63 -4.31 0.54
CA ASN A 154 -14.25 -3.90 0.79
C ASN A 154 -13.81 -4.29 2.20
N GLN A 155 -14.70 -4.42 3.20
CA GLN A 155 -14.29 -5.01 4.48
C GLN A 155 -13.85 -6.47 4.33
N PHE A 156 -14.46 -7.25 3.41
CA PHE A 156 -14.04 -8.61 3.06
C PHE A 156 -12.77 -8.62 2.19
N TYR A 157 -12.63 -7.74 1.21
CA TYR A 157 -11.39 -7.61 0.42
C TYR A 157 -10.21 -7.06 1.23
N ILE A 158 -10.46 -6.09 2.12
CA ILE A 158 -9.52 -5.62 3.13
C ILE A 158 -9.24 -6.72 4.16
N ALA A 159 -10.16 -7.66 4.44
CA ALA A 159 -9.83 -8.83 5.24
C ALA A 159 -8.82 -9.76 4.53
N LYS A 160 -8.88 -9.85 3.19
CA LYS A 160 -7.87 -10.56 2.38
C LYS A 160 -6.54 -9.79 2.28
N SER A 161 -6.59 -8.46 2.16
CA SER A 161 -5.42 -7.55 2.26
C SER A 161 -4.91 -7.34 3.71
N LYS A 162 -5.69 -7.69 4.73
CA LYS A 162 -5.28 -7.66 6.15
C LYS A 162 -4.18 -8.66 6.42
N ILE A 163 -4.12 -9.76 5.67
CA ILE A 163 -3.01 -10.70 5.77
C ILE A 163 -1.74 -10.02 5.26
N GLU A 164 -1.77 -9.35 4.10
CA GLU A 164 -0.62 -8.62 3.56
C GLU A 164 -0.21 -7.44 4.46
N THR A 165 -1.16 -6.64 4.93
CA THR A 165 -0.87 -5.50 5.81
C THR A 165 -0.54 -5.91 7.23
N ASN A 166 -1.08 -7.02 7.77
CA ASN A 166 -0.62 -7.59 9.03
C ASN A 166 0.78 -8.18 8.87
N ILE A 167 1.10 -8.86 7.78
CA ILE A 167 2.47 -9.37 7.55
C ILE A 167 3.45 -8.20 7.46
N VAL A 168 3.10 -7.11 6.78
CA VAL A 168 3.95 -5.91 6.70
C VAL A 168 4.08 -5.21 8.07
N ARG A 169 2.98 -5.01 8.82
CA ARG A 169 3.02 -4.42 10.17
C ARG A 169 3.69 -5.33 11.20
N LEU A 170 3.54 -6.63 11.07
CA LEU A 170 4.22 -7.63 11.89
C LEU A 170 5.71 -7.62 11.55
N SER A 171 6.06 -7.58 10.27
CA SER A 171 7.45 -7.50 9.80
C SER A 171 8.14 -6.24 10.33
N SER A 172 7.48 -5.09 10.33
CA SER A 172 8.07 -3.86 10.86
C SER A 172 8.26 -3.90 12.38
N ARG A 173 7.27 -4.44 13.12
CA ARG A 173 7.38 -4.61 14.59
C ARG A 173 8.45 -5.63 14.98
N ILE A 174 8.52 -6.74 14.25
CA ILE A 174 9.53 -7.79 14.46
C ILE A 174 10.92 -7.25 14.10
N SER A 175 11.08 -6.51 13.00
CA SER A 175 12.36 -5.88 12.63
C SER A 175 12.86 -4.96 13.75
N TYR A 176 12.01 -4.07 14.27
CA TYR A 176 12.39 -3.19 15.38
C TYR A 176 12.81 -3.98 16.63
N PHE A 177 12.10 -5.06 16.95
CA PHE A 177 12.45 -5.93 18.08
C PHE A 177 13.82 -6.60 17.88
N PHE A 178 14.11 -7.12 16.68
CA PHE A 178 15.42 -7.70 16.37
C PHE A 178 16.54 -6.66 16.42
N ASP A 179 16.32 -5.45 15.91
CA ASP A 179 17.31 -4.37 15.93
C ASP A 179 17.66 -3.98 17.38
N VAL A 180 16.65 -3.81 18.24
CA VAL A 180 16.85 -3.51 19.66
C VAL A 180 17.55 -4.68 20.37
N GLY A 181 17.15 -5.92 20.10
CA GLY A 181 17.76 -7.11 20.67
C GLY A 181 19.24 -7.26 20.30
N LEU A 182 19.59 -7.00 19.03
CA LEU A 182 20.95 -7.09 18.52
C LEU A 182 21.85 -6.01 19.15
N VAL A 183 21.38 -4.75 19.24
CA VAL A 183 22.10 -3.68 19.97
C VAL A 183 22.32 -4.07 21.43
N SER A 184 21.28 -4.55 22.12
CA SER A 184 21.40 -4.96 23.52
C SER A 184 22.44 -6.06 23.72
N LEU A 185 22.44 -7.08 22.86
CA LEU A 185 23.39 -8.18 22.90
C LEU A 185 24.83 -7.72 22.63
N LEU A 186 25.03 -6.84 21.65
CA LEU A 186 26.34 -6.28 21.33
C LEU A 186 26.87 -5.41 22.48
N VAL A 187 26.04 -4.59 23.12
CA VAL A 187 26.42 -3.80 24.30
C VAL A 187 26.84 -4.73 25.45
N PHE A 188 26.05 -5.77 25.71
CA PHE A 188 26.37 -6.76 26.74
C PHE A 188 27.70 -7.49 26.46
N THR A 189 27.90 -7.94 25.22
CA THR A 189 29.13 -8.61 24.79
C THR A 189 30.34 -7.68 24.88
N SER A 190 30.18 -6.41 24.49
CA SER A 190 31.22 -5.39 24.63
C SER A 190 31.65 -5.22 26.08
N PHE A 191 30.71 -5.23 27.03
CA PHE A 191 31.02 -5.10 28.45
C PHE A 191 31.81 -6.31 28.97
N LEU A 192 31.39 -7.53 28.60
CA LEU A 192 32.08 -8.76 29.00
C LEU A 192 33.54 -8.79 28.50
N ILE A 193 33.74 -8.46 27.22
CA ILE A 193 35.08 -8.44 26.61
C ILE A 193 35.95 -7.32 27.19
N PHE A 194 35.36 -6.16 27.50
CA PHE A 194 36.07 -5.08 28.17
C PHE A 194 36.53 -5.50 29.57
N PHE A 195 35.71 -6.23 30.32
CA PHE A 195 36.11 -6.77 31.63
C PHE A 195 37.27 -7.77 31.50
N LEU A 196 37.23 -8.66 30.51
CA LEU A 196 38.33 -9.59 30.22
C LEU A 196 39.62 -8.83 29.87
N PHE A 197 39.53 -7.82 29.00
CA PHE A 197 40.65 -6.97 28.61
C PHE A 197 41.29 -6.27 29.82
N VAL A 198 40.48 -5.68 30.71
CA VAL A 198 40.98 -5.05 31.94
C VAL A 198 41.61 -6.09 32.87
N SER A 199 40.99 -7.27 33.03
CA SER A 199 41.54 -8.35 33.85
C SER A 199 42.93 -8.77 33.36
N ASP A 200 43.11 -8.89 32.05
CA ASP A 200 44.40 -9.29 31.46
C ASP A 200 45.46 -8.19 31.59
N ILE A 201 45.09 -6.91 31.51
CA ILE A 201 45.98 -5.78 31.83
C ILE A 201 46.41 -5.81 33.31
N VAL A 202 45.48 -6.04 34.24
CA VAL A 202 45.80 -6.11 35.68
C VAL A 202 46.71 -7.31 35.96
N LYS A 203 46.43 -8.49 35.39
CA LYS A 203 47.31 -9.66 35.51
C LYS A 203 48.72 -9.35 35.00
N PHE A 204 48.84 -8.64 33.88
CA PHE A 204 50.12 -8.23 33.32
C PHE A 204 50.90 -7.30 34.26
N LEU A 205 50.23 -6.31 34.86
CA LEU A 205 50.86 -5.31 35.74
C LEU A 205 51.26 -5.89 37.11
N PHE A 206 50.48 -6.81 37.67
CA PHE A 206 50.65 -7.29 39.05
C PHE A 206 51.28 -8.70 39.16
N ASN A 207 51.19 -9.56 38.12
CA ASN A 207 51.76 -10.91 38.12
C ASN A 207 52.83 -11.07 37.02
N ALA A 208 54.10 -10.93 37.41
CA ALA A 208 55.27 -10.97 36.52
C ALA A 208 55.66 -12.36 35.96
N THR A 209 54.87 -13.41 36.20
CA THR A 209 55.20 -14.80 35.82
C THR A 209 54.49 -15.29 34.56
N SER A 210 53.63 -14.49 33.94
CA SER A 210 53.00 -14.84 32.66
C SER A 210 53.92 -14.54 31.48
N SER A 211 54.03 -15.48 30.53
CA SER A 211 54.78 -15.29 29.28
C SER A 211 54.29 -14.03 28.56
N PHE A 212 55.16 -13.03 28.44
CA PHE A 212 54.89 -11.71 27.86
C PHE A 212 54.14 -11.81 26.52
N GLU A 213 54.58 -12.72 25.64
CA GLU A 213 54.00 -12.94 24.31
C GLU A 213 52.51 -13.31 24.37
N ASN A 214 52.12 -14.29 25.18
CA ASN A 214 50.73 -14.75 25.25
C ASN A 214 49.80 -13.67 25.83
N THR A 215 50.26 -12.90 26.81
CA THR A 215 49.46 -11.83 27.43
C THR A 215 49.26 -10.67 26.46
N VAL A 216 50.29 -10.27 25.72
CA VAL A 216 50.20 -9.22 24.70
C VAL A 216 49.25 -9.64 23.57
N VAL A 217 49.35 -10.88 23.09
CA VAL A 217 48.46 -11.41 22.04
C VAL A 217 46.99 -11.40 22.49
N ASN A 218 46.70 -11.78 23.74
CA ASN A 218 45.34 -11.77 24.28
C ASN A 218 44.76 -10.36 24.40
N ILE A 219 45.54 -9.39 24.90
CA ILE A 219 45.14 -7.98 25.02
C ILE A 219 44.85 -7.39 23.63
N LEU A 220 45.73 -7.62 22.66
CA LEU A 220 45.57 -7.14 21.29
C LEU A 220 44.35 -7.79 20.61
N GLY A 221 44.16 -9.09 20.87
CA GLY A 221 43.00 -9.85 20.43
C GLY A 221 41.68 -9.27 20.93
N ALA A 222 41.59 -8.99 22.23
CA ALA A 222 40.41 -8.38 22.86
C ALA A 222 40.16 -6.96 22.34
N MET A 223 41.21 -6.14 22.19
CA MET A 223 41.11 -4.78 21.65
C MET A 223 40.49 -4.75 20.24
N LEU A 224 40.95 -5.62 19.36
CA LEU A 224 40.44 -5.71 18.01
C LEU A 224 39.00 -6.26 17.96
N ILE A 225 38.60 -7.14 18.89
CA ILE A 225 37.20 -7.59 18.98
C ILE A 225 36.30 -6.44 19.45
N LEU A 226 36.75 -5.65 20.45
CA LEU A 226 36.04 -4.45 20.89
C LEU A 226 35.87 -3.44 19.76
N TRP A 227 36.91 -3.27 18.93
CA TRP A 227 36.82 -2.41 17.75
C TRP A 227 35.74 -2.87 16.76
N THR A 228 35.69 -4.16 16.44
CA THR A 228 34.64 -4.73 15.57
C THR A 228 33.24 -4.60 16.17
N ILE A 229 33.09 -4.84 17.48
CA ILE A 229 31.79 -4.68 18.17
C ILE A 229 31.34 -3.21 18.14
N ARG A 230 32.27 -2.27 18.33
CA ARG A 230 31.98 -0.83 18.24
C ARG A 230 31.46 -0.46 16.85
N GLU A 231 32.11 -0.95 15.80
CA GLU A 231 31.73 -0.64 14.42
C GLU A 231 30.36 -1.26 14.06
N LEU A 232 30.08 -2.49 14.50
CA LEU A 232 28.75 -3.12 14.38
C LEU A 232 27.67 -2.34 15.17
N LEU A 233 27.96 -1.94 16.40
CA LEU A 233 27.05 -1.14 17.23
C LEU A 233 26.69 0.18 16.58
N GLU A 234 27.66 0.86 15.96
CA GLU A 234 27.42 2.14 15.31
C GLU A 234 26.41 2.01 14.16
N GLU A 235 26.49 0.93 13.38
CA GLU A 235 25.56 0.65 12.28
C GLU A 235 24.17 0.23 12.75
N GLU A 236 24.09 -0.59 13.78
CA GLU A 236 22.82 -1.01 14.39
C GLU A 236 22.07 0.18 14.99
N VAL A 237 22.78 1.10 15.63
CA VAL A 237 22.21 2.36 16.14
C VAL A 237 21.76 3.27 15.00
N LYS A 238 22.50 3.35 13.89
CA LYS A 238 22.06 4.09 12.69
C LYS A 238 20.75 3.51 12.13
N ARG A 239 20.60 2.18 12.12
CA ARG A 239 19.36 1.50 11.70
C ARG A 239 18.18 1.82 12.61
N LEU A 240 18.37 1.80 13.93
CA LEU A 240 17.33 2.20 14.90
C LEU A 240 16.88 3.66 14.73
N LYS A 241 17.76 4.55 14.25
CA LYS A 241 17.43 5.95 13.93
C LYS A 241 16.68 6.13 12.60
N GLY A 242 16.26 5.04 11.96
CA GLY A 242 15.47 5.07 10.72
C GLY A 242 16.29 5.26 9.44
N LYS A 243 17.61 5.14 9.50
CA LYS A 243 18.45 5.13 8.30
C LYS A 243 18.33 3.77 7.59
N LYS A 244 18.35 3.78 6.25
CA LYS A 244 18.33 2.55 5.44
C LYS A 244 19.53 1.67 5.78
N PHE A 245 19.36 0.35 5.69
CA PHE A 245 20.44 -0.62 5.87
C PHE A 245 21.58 -0.32 4.90
N ALA A 246 22.72 0.12 5.43
CA ALA A 246 23.89 0.44 4.64
C ALA A 246 24.68 -0.85 4.38
N LEU A 247 24.27 -1.60 3.35
CA LEU A 247 24.91 -2.87 2.97
C LEU A 247 26.43 -2.68 2.72
N ASN A 248 26.87 -1.49 2.29
CA ASN A 248 28.28 -1.11 2.17
C ASN A 248 29.05 -1.24 3.49
N VAL A 249 28.45 -0.88 4.62
CA VAL A 249 29.15 -0.92 5.92
C VAL A 249 29.26 -2.34 6.45
N PHE A 250 28.26 -3.18 6.20
CA PHE A 250 28.36 -4.60 6.54
C PHE A 250 29.47 -5.30 5.74
N ILE A 251 29.61 -4.97 4.46
CA ILE A 251 30.67 -5.50 3.60
C ILE A 251 32.05 -4.97 4.04
N SER A 252 32.16 -3.69 4.42
CA SER A 252 33.43 -3.14 4.92
C SER A 252 33.86 -3.80 6.23
N LEU A 253 32.92 -4.01 7.15
CA LEU A 253 33.10 -4.74 8.41
C LEU A 253 33.57 -6.18 8.19
N ALA A 254 32.90 -6.91 7.29
CA ALA A 254 33.24 -8.28 6.95
C ALA A 254 34.64 -8.36 6.32
N MET A 255 34.96 -7.43 5.42
CA MET A 255 36.26 -7.33 4.78
C MET A 255 37.36 -7.01 5.81
N ALA A 256 37.14 -6.06 6.73
CA ALA A 256 38.08 -5.74 7.81
C ALA A 256 38.33 -6.93 8.75
N ALA A 257 37.28 -7.69 9.10
CA ALA A 257 37.40 -8.89 9.92
C ALA A 257 38.18 -10.01 9.23
N LEU A 258 37.98 -10.20 7.92
CA LEU A 258 38.73 -11.17 7.12
C LEU A 258 40.18 -10.76 6.93
N LEU A 259 40.45 -9.48 6.65
CA LEU A 259 41.80 -8.93 6.58
C LEU A 259 42.55 -9.13 7.89
N ARG A 260 41.89 -8.91 9.03
CA ARG A 260 42.46 -9.21 10.36
C ARG A 260 42.83 -10.70 10.51
N LYS A 261 41.94 -11.62 10.09
CA LYS A 261 42.25 -13.05 10.10
C LYS A 261 43.44 -13.39 9.20
N ILE A 262 43.51 -12.84 8.00
CA ILE A 262 44.65 -13.04 7.09
C ILE A 262 45.96 -12.61 7.77
N LEU A 263 45.99 -11.44 8.40
CA LEU A 263 47.18 -10.93 9.08
C LEU A 263 47.63 -11.84 10.24
N ILE A 264 46.70 -12.36 11.03
CA ILE A 264 47.01 -13.26 12.15
C ILE A 264 47.50 -14.63 11.64
N PHE A 265 46.83 -15.21 10.66
CA PHE A 265 47.13 -16.55 10.15
C PHE A 265 48.38 -16.58 9.25
N SER A 266 48.73 -15.46 8.61
CA SER A 266 49.97 -15.31 7.84
C SER A 266 51.23 -15.40 8.71
N LEU A 267 51.10 -15.21 10.03
CA LEU A 267 52.20 -15.34 10.99
C LEU A 267 52.40 -16.77 11.50
N GLU A 268 51.48 -17.71 11.21
CA GLU A 268 51.57 -19.12 11.56
C GLU A 268 52.02 -19.97 10.35
N PRO A 269 53.24 -20.56 10.35
CA PRO A 269 53.80 -21.23 9.16
C PRO A 269 53.00 -22.44 8.62
N GLN A 270 52.04 -22.97 9.39
CA GLN A 270 51.31 -24.21 9.07
C GLN A 270 49.95 -24.00 8.37
N LYS A 271 49.52 -22.75 8.10
CA LYS A 271 48.15 -22.46 7.62
C LYS A 271 48.07 -21.73 6.27
N SER A 272 48.99 -22.02 5.35
CA SER A 272 49.08 -21.33 4.06
C SER A 272 47.84 -21.49 3.16
N GLU A 273 47.17 -22.64 3.19
CA GLU A 273 45.96 -22.90 2.39
C GLU A 273 44.76 -22.06 2.87
N GLU A 274 44.59 -21.93 4.20
CA GLU A 274 43.52 -21.12 4.79
C GLU A 274 43.69 -19.62 4.46
N VAL A 275 44.93 -19.14 4.44
CA VAL A 275 45.25 -17.75 4.07
C VAL A 275 44.89 -17.47 2.60
N ALA A 276 45.12 -18.42 1.69
CA ALA A 276 44.77 -18.27 0.28
C ALA A 276 43.24 -18.18 0.06
N VAL A 277 42.46 -19.02 0.77
CA VAL A 277 40.99 -18.98 0.72
C VAL A 277 40.45 -17.67 1.27
N LEU A 278 40.98 -17.21 2.41
CA LEU A 278 40.58 -15.93 3.00
C LEU A 278 40.90 -14.75 2.08
N GLY A 279 42.06 -14.78 1.41
CA GLY A 279 42.46 -13.76 0.43
C GLY A 279 41.50 -13.68 -0.76
N LEU A 280 41.08 -14.82 -1.30
CA LEU A 280 40.09 -14.88 -2.38
C LEU A 280 38.73 -14.33 -1.94
N LEU A 281 38.30 -14.63 -0.72
CA LEU A 281 37.06 -14.13 -0.12
C LEU A 281 37.06 -12.60 0.03
N VAL A 282 38.18 -12.02 0.49
CA VAL A 282 38.37 -10.56 0.58
C VAL A 282 38.30 -9.93 -0.81
N LEU A 283 38.90 -10.56 -1.82
CA LEU A 283 38.89 -10.06 -3.19
C LEU A 283 37.46 -10.02 -3.76
N ILE A 284 36.67 -11.07 -3.54
CA ILE A 284 35.24 -11.11 -3.92
C ILE A 284 34.47 -9.99 -3.22
N LEU A 285 34.62 -9.84 -1.89
CA LEU A 285 33.93 -8.79 -1.14
C LEU A 285 34.34 -7.38 -1.59
N GLY A 286 35.61 -7.19 -1.95
CA GLY A 286 36.12 -5.94 -2.53
C GLY A 286 35.48 -5.61 -3.88
N ILE A 287 35.29 -6.61 -4.75
CA ILE A 287 34.57 -6.43 -6.03
C ILE A 287 33.11 -6.07 -5.78
N VAL A 288 32.43 -6.76 -4.86
CA VAL A 288 31.03 -6.47 -4.52
C VAL A 288 30.89 -5.04 -3.96
N TYR A 289 31.78 -4.64 -3.05
CA TYR A 289 31.81 -3.29 -2.49
C TYR A 289 31.99 -2.22 -3.60
N TRP A 290 32.90 -2.48 -4.55
CA TRP A 290 33.15 -1.58 -5.66
C TRP A 290 31.94 -1.44 -6.60
N LEU A 291 31.29 -2.55 -6.97
CA LEU A 291 30.10 -2.56 -7.81
C LEU A 291 28.93 -1.81 -7.16
N MET A 292 28.75 -1.99 -5.85
CA MET A 292 27.70 -1.31 -5.10
C MET A 292 27.89 0.21 -5.11
N ASN A 293 29.10 0.68 -4.85
CA ASN A 293 29.40 2.11 -4.80
C ASN A 293 29.20 2.80 -6.16
N ILE A 294 29.46 2.09 -7.27
CA ILE A 294 29.15 2.59 -8.64
C ILE A 294 27.65 2.75 -8.85
N SER A 295 26.83 1.84 -8.32
CA SER A 295 25.38 1.86 -8.52
C SER A 295 24.68 3.00 -7.75
N GLU A 296 25.22 3.40 -6.60
CA GLU A 296 24.69 4.50 -5.79
C GLU A 296 24.97 5.87 -6.41
N GLN A 297 26.12 6.05 -7.07
CA GLN A 297 26.47 7.30 -7.78
C GLN A 297 25.61 7.59 -9.02
N LYS A 298 24.97 6.58 -9.61
CA LYS A 298 24.04 6.76 -10.75
C LYS A 298 22.61 7.16 -10.35
N LYS A 299 22.29 7.15 -9.05
CA LYS A 299 20.95 7.45 -8.52
C LYS A 299 20.82 8.85 -7.87
N GLN A 300 21.91 9.61 -7.80
CA GLN A 300 21.91 11.04 -7.48
C GLN A 300 21.96 11.87 -8.77
#